data_AF-A0A5N7NBE7-F1
#
_entry.id   AF-A0A5N7NBE7-F1
#
_cell.length_a   1.000
_cell.length_b   1.000
_cell.length_c   1.000
_cell.angle_alpha   90.00
_cell.angle_beta   90.00
_cell.angle_gamma   90.00
#
_symmetry.space_group_name_H-M   'P 1'
#
loop_
_entity.id
_entity.type
_entity.pdbx_description
1 polymer ?
#
loop_
_entity_poly.entity_id
_entity_poly.type
_entity_poly.pdbx_seq_one_letter_code
_entity_poly.pdbx_strand_id
1 'polypeptide(L)'
;AALGGHVEACEDCAHTRIAYNSCGNRHCPKCQGAAARDWLAEREAELLPVPYFHVVFTLPAAIADLAWSNKAVVYDLLFKAAAETTLTLAADLKHLGARIGLTAVLHTWGSAMTHHPHVHMIVPGGGLSPDGTRWIACRPNFFLPVRILSKLFRRLILDKLATAHAAGHLRFFGAHTDLADAKAF
;
A
#
# COMPACT_ATOMS: atom_id res chain seq x y z
N ALA A 1 -25.02 33.38 -0.96
CA ALA A 1 -24.40 33.65 0.35
C ALA A 1 -22.94 34.03 0.14
N ALA A 2 -22.50 35.20 0.63
CA ALA A 2 -21.16 35.77 0.39
C ALA A 2 -20.16 35.58 1.56
N LEU A 3 -20.57 34.98 2.69
CA LEU A 3 -19.80 34.99 3.95
C LEU A 3 -19.58 33.61 4.62
N GLY A 4 -19.68 32.50 3.87
CA GLY A 4 -19.33 31.18 4.42
C GLY A 4 -20.29 30.60 5.48
N GLY A 5 -21.47 31.20 5.71
CA GLY A 5 -22.52 30.68 6.59
C GLY A 5 -23.87 31.39 6.45
N HIS A 6 -24.85 30.95 7.24
CA HIS A 6 -26.22 31.45 7.33
C HIS A 6 -26.75 31.40 8.77
N VAL A 7 -27.81 32.15 9.07
CA VAL A 7 -28.50 32.14 10.37
C VAL A 7 -29.84 31.45 10.20
N GLU A 8 -30.09 30.44 11.02
CA GLU A 8 -31.37 29.75 11.15
C GLU A 8 -32.11 30.36 12.35
N ALA A 9 -33.40 30.67 12.21
CA ALA A 9 -34.23 31.23 13.29
C ALA A 9 -35.51 30.41 13.44
N CYS A 10 -35.86 30.08 14.68
CA CYS A 10 -37.13 29.43 15.01
C CYS A 10 -38.23 30.51 15.14
N GLU A 11 -39.28 30.37 14.35
CA GLU A 11 -40.40 31.31 14.34
C GLU A 11 -41.26 31.24 15.62
N ASP A 12 -41.25 30.10 16.32
CA ASP A 12 -42.09 29.87 17.51
C ASP A 12 -41.45 30.29 18.84
N CYS A 13 -40.12 30.34 18.92
CA CYS A 13 -39.41 30.58 20.20
C CYS A 13 -38.24 31.57 20.13
N ALA A 14 -38.06 32.27 19.00
CA ALA A 14 -36.99 33.24 18.77
C ALA A 14 -35.55 32.69 18.91
N HIS A 15 -35.38 31.36 19.01
CA HIS A 15 -34.07 30.74 19.03
C HIS A 15 -33.37 30.94 17.69
N THR A 16 -32.09 31.33 17.71
CA THR A 16 -31.28 31.49 16.50
C THR A 16 -30.02 30.62 16.57
N ARG A 17 -29.64 30.04 15.42
CA ARG A 17 -28.43 29.24 15.25
C ARG A 17 -27.62 29.74 14.07
N ILE A 18 -26.34 29.99 14.29
CA ILE A 18 -25.39 30.29 13.21
C ILE A 18 -24.88 28.98 12.62
N ALA A 19 -25.04 28.80 11.31
CA ALA A 19 -24.63 27.61 10.59
C ALA A 19 -23.67 27.98 9.44
N TYR A 20 -22.43 27.49 9.48
CA TYR A 20 -21.48 27.65 8.38
C TYR A 20 -21.77 26.76 7.16
N ASN A 21 -21.48 27.22 5.95
CA ASN A 21 -21.58 26.40 4.74
C ASN A 21 -20.57 25.23 4.79
N SER A 22 -20.87 24.13 4.09
CA SER A 22 -19.97 22.98 4.05
C SER A 22 -18.62 23.38 3.43
N CYS A 23 -17.52 23.00 4.10
CA CYS A 23 -16.16 23.19 3.59
C CYS A 23 -15.60 21.94 2.90
N GLY A 24 -16.32 20.81 2.92
CA GLY A 24 -15.87 19.54 2.35
C GLY A 24 -14.62 18.91 2.99
N ASN A 25 -14.07 19.52 4.04
CA ASN A 25 -12.83 19.07 4.66
C ASN A 25 -13.08 17.88 5.61
N ARG A 26 -12.29 16.79 5.44
CA ARG A 26 -12.31 15.57 6.28
C ARG A 26 -12.00 15.81 7.76
N HIS A 27 -11.33 16.91 8.08
CA HIS A 27 -11.02 17.29 9.45
C HIS A 27 -12.09 18.18 10.08
N CYS A 28 -13.05 18.70 9.29
CA CYS A 28 -14.11 19.55 9.81
C CYS A 28 -15.19 18.70 10.50
N PRO A 29 -15.44 18.87 11.82
CA PRO A 29 -16.41 18.05 12.55
C PRO A 29 -17.86 18.27 12.08
N LYS A 30 -18.16 19.41 11.44
CA LYS A 30 -19.46 19.72 10.83
C LYS A 30 -19.65 19.09 9.44
N CYS A 31 -18.57 18.90 8.69
CA CYS A 31 -18.63 18.43 7.31
C CYS A 31 -18.29 16.95 7.25
N GLN A 32 -17.15 16.60 6.64
CA GLN A 32 -16.76 15.21 6.39
C GLN A 32 -16.14 14.52 7.62
N GLY A 33 -15.97 15.22 8.74
CA GLY A 33 -15.33 14.65 9.94
C GLY A 33 -16.14 13.56 10.63
N ALA A 34 -17.47 13.66 10.65
CA ALA A 34 -18.32 12.57 11.18
C ALA A 34 -18.27 11.35 10.26
N ALA A 35 -18.52 11.55 8.96
CA ALA A 35 -18.45 10.49 7.96
C ALA A 35 -17.07 9.77 7.93
N ALA A 36 -15.96 10.52 8.09
CA ALA A 36 -14.63 9.94 8.17
C ALA A 36 -14.44 9.07 9.43
N ARG A 37 -15.01 9.46 10.57
CA ARG A 37 -14.98 8.66 11.81
C ARG A 37 -15.85 7.42 11.70
N ASP A 38 -17.05 7.54 11.15
CA ASP A 38 -17.97 6.42 10.96
C ASP A 38 -17.34 5.38 10.02
N TRP A 39 -16.78 5.86 8.89
CA TRP A 39 -16.03 5.01 7.97
C TRP A 39 -14.83 4.33 8.64
N LEU A 40 -14.06 5.05 9.47
CA LEU A 40 -12.93 4.46 10.19
C LEU A 40 -13.40 3.36 11.15
N ALA A 41 -14.47 3.61 11.92
CA ALA A 41 -15.02 2.63 12.86
C ALA A 41 -15.51 1.36 12.15
N GLU A 42 -16.14 1.48 10.97
CA GLU A 42 -16.49 0.32 10.16
C GLU A 42 -15.26 -0.48 9.70
N ARG A 43 -14.19 0.20 9.26
CA ARG A 43 -12.95 -0.48 8.85
C ARG A 43 -12.24 -1.12 10.03
N GLU A 44 -12.26 -0.48 11.21
CA GLU A 44 -11.72 -1.05 12.45
C GLU A 44 -12.49 -2.31 12.89
N ALA A 45 -13.81 -2.35 12.68
CA ALA A 45 -14.64 -3.51 12.98
C ALA A 45 -14.36 -4.72 12.06
N GLU A 46 -13.77 -4.49 10.88
CA GLU A 46 -13.33 -5.54 9.95
C GLU A 46 -11.97 -6.13 10.34
N LEU A 47 -11.24 -5.51 11.28
CA LEU A 47 -9.93 -5.99 11.70
C LEU A 47 -10.05 -7.25 12.57
N LEU A 48 -9.17 -8.20 12.31
CA LEU A 48 -9.00 -9.37 13.16
C LEU A 48 -8.36 -8.91 14.48
N PRO A 49 -8.73 -9.50 15.63
CA PRO A 49 -8.15 -9.17 16.94
C PRO A 49 -6.74 -9.79 17.09
N VAL A 50 -5.82 -9.40 16.21
CA VAL A 50 -4.44 -9.89 16.14
C VAL A 50 -3.47 -8.71 15.97
N PRO A 51 -2.19 -8.86 16.33
CA PRO A 51 -1.18 -7.87 15.97
C PRO A 51 -1.12 -7.67 14.46
N TYR A 52 -0.72 -6.49 13.99
CA TYR A 52 -0.49 -6.23 12.57
C TYR A 52 0.96 -5.81 12.33
N PHE A 53 1.50 -6.22 11.19
CA PHE A 53 2.84 -5.88 10.76
C PHE A 53 2.79 -4.94 9.56
N HIS A 54 3.64 -3.92 9.59
CA HIS A 54 3.89 -3.04 8.47
C HIS A 54 5.14 -3.49 7.72
N VAL A 55 4.98 -3.95 6.49
CA VAL A 55 6.07 -4.44 5.65
C VAL A 55 6.22 -3.52 4.46
N VAL A 56 7.42 -3.00 4.21
CA VAL A 56 7.68 -2.04 3.14
C VAL A 56 8.68 -2.60 2.16
N PHE A 57 8.31 -2.60 0.89
CA PHE A 57 9.19 -2.95 -0.22
C PHE A 57 9.48 -1.72 -1.06
N THR A 58 10.76 -1.41 -1.24
CA THR A 58 11.23 -0.22 -1.93
C THR A 58 12.11 -0.62 -3.11
N LEU A 59 11.91 0.03 -4.26
CA LEU A 59 12.80 -0.15 -5.40
C LEU A 59 14.09 0.68 -5.22
N PRO A 60 15.27 0.13 -5.57
CA PRO A 60 16.49 0.94 -5.66
C PRO A 60 16.36 1.99 -6.77
N ALA A 61 17.06 3.12 -6.63
CA ALA A 61 16.94 4.28 -7.53
C ALA A 61 17.03 3.91 -9.02
N ALA A 62 18.01 3.09 -9.41
CA ALA A 62 18.18 2.68 -10.81
C ALA A 62 16.95 1.96 -11.40
N ILE A 63 16.20 1.20 -10.59
CA ILE A 63 14.96 0.54 -11.04
C ILE A 63 13.77 1.50 -10.93
N ALA A 64 13.75 2.34 -9.89
CA ALA A 64 12.72 3.36 -9.72
C ALA A 64 12.67 4.31 -10.94
N ASP A 65 13.83 4.71 -11.46
CA ASP A 65 13.92 5.62 -12.62
C ASP A 65 13.24 5.05 -13.87
N LEU A 66 13.30 3.72 -14.07
CA LEU A 66 12.59 3.06 -15.17
C LEU A 66 11.07 3.28 -15.11
N ALA A 67 10.52 3.48 -13.91
CA ALA A 67 9.09 3.69 -13.72
C ALA A 67 8.61 5.02 -14.32
N TRP A 68 9.47 6.02 -14.54
CA TRP A 68 9.05 7.28 -15.16
C TRP A 68 8.38 7.05 -16.51
N SER A 69 8.97 6.19 -17.33
CA SER A 69 8.49 5.84 -18.68
C SER A 69 7.61 4.58 -18.69
N ASN A 70 7.61 3.79 -17.60
CA ASN A 70 6.99 2.47 -17.54
C ASN A 70 6.07 2.26 -16.33
N LYS A 71 5.40 3.32 -15.85
CA LYS A 71 4.61 3.33 -14.59
C LYS A 71 3.73 2.10 -14.41
N ALA A 72 2.87 1.80 -15.40
CA ALA A 72 1.93 0.69 -15.30
C ALA A 72 2.64 -0.66 -15.12
N VAL A 73 3.68 -0.92 -15.92
CA VAL A 73 4.45 -2.16 -15.87
C VAL A 73 5.22 -2.24 -14.56
N VAL A 74 6.06 -1.24 -14.25
CA VAL A 74 6.95 -1.30 -13.07
C VAL A 74 6.16 -1.36 -11.76
N TYR A 75 5.05 -0.62 -11.64
CA TYR A 75 4.23 -0.65 -10.43
C TYR A 75 3.45 -1.96 -10.29
N ASP A 76 2.93 -2.52 -11.39
CA ASP A 76 2.34 -3.87 -11.38
C ASP A 76 3.36 -4.93 -10.94
N LEU A 77 4.58 -4.88 -11.49
CA LEU A 77 5.66 -5.78 -11.09
C LEU A 77 6.05 -5.62 -9.62
N LEU A 78 6.10 -4.38 -9.10
CA LEU A 78 6.37 -4.09 -7.69
C LEU A 78 5.31 -4.71 -6.78
N PHE A 79 4.02 -4.53 -7.07
CA PHE A 79 2.94 -5.16 -6.32
C PHE A 79 3.05 -6.69 -6.32
N LYS A 80 3.22 -7.28 -7.52
CA LYS A 80 3.31 -8.74 -7.68
C LYS A 80 4.51 -9.31 -6.95
N ALA A 81 5.69 -8.72 -7.11
CA ALA A 81 6.92 -9.18 -6.46
C ALA A 81 6.82 -9.06 -4.93
N ALA A 82 6.29 -7.95 -4.41
CA ALA A 82 6.12 -7.76 -2.97
C ALA A 82 5.13 -8.76 -2.37
N ALA A 83 3.99 -9.00 -3.04
CA ALA A 83 2.96 -9.91 -2.57
C ALA A 83 3.45 -11.36 -2.64
N GLU A 84 4.03 -11.76 -3.77
CA GLU A 84 4.58 -13.11 -3.97
C GLU A 84 5.69 -13.41 -2.96
N THR A 85 6.60 -12.47 -2.71
CA THR A 85 7.66 -12.61 -1.69
C THR A 85 7.06 -12.92 -0.32
N THR A 86 6.07 -12.12 0.09
CA THR A 86 5.49 -12.17 1.43
C THR A 86 4.67 -13.45 1.62
N LEU A 87 3.81 -13.78 0.65
CA LEU A 87 2.97 -14.97 0.66
C LEU A 87 3.80 -16.26 0.63
N THR A 88 4.81 -16.31 -0.24
CA THR A 88 5.69 -17.50 -0.37
C THR A 88 6.41 -17.79 0.93
N LEU A 89 7.01 -16.76 1.52
CA LEU A 89 7.81 -16.94 2.72
C LEU A 89 6.96 -17.19 3.96
N ALA A 90 5.75 -16.65 4.02
CA ALA A 90 4.78 -16.95 5.07
C ALA A 90 4.28 -18.40 5.01
N ALA A 91 4.11 -18.96 3.82
CA ALA A 91 3.66 -20.33 3.64
C ALA A 91 4.72 -21.39 3.97
N ASP A 92 6.02 -21.04 3.98
CA ASP A 92 7.11 -21.97 4.30
C ASP A 92 7.05 -22.42 5.78
N LEU A 93 6.99 -23.73 6.00
CA LEU A 93 6.97 -24.36 7.33
C LEU A 93 8.25 -24.08 8.15
N LYS A 94 9.36 -23.74 7.50
CA LYS A 94 10.59 -23.29 8.19
C LYS A 94 10.47 -21.86 8.75
N HIS A 95 9.42 -21.15 8.39
CA HIS A 95 9.14 -19.79 8.81
C HIS A 95 7.80 -19.72 9.56
N LEU A 96 6.74 -19.19 8.96
CA LEU A 96 5.44 -19.09 9.61
C LEU A 96 4.57 -20.34 9.35
N GLY A 97 4.66 -20.93 8.17
CA GLY A 97 3.86 -22.09 7.78
C GLY A 97 2.37 -21.81 7.64
N ALA A 98 1.98 -20.57 7.31
CA ALA A 98 0.58 -20.12 7.30
C ALA A 98 0.20 -19.41 6.00
N ARG A 99 -1.07 -19.56 5.63
CA ARG A 99 -1.75 -18.79 4.57
C ARG A 99 -2.23 -17.47 5.15
N ILE A 100 -1.48 -16.41 4.88
CA ILE A 100 -1.78 -15.06 5.35
C ILE A 100 -2.62 -14.27 4.33
N GLY A 101 -3.30 -13.23 4.82
CA GLY A 101 -3.82 -12.14 3.98
C GLY A 101 -2.90 -10.91 4.06
N LEU A 102 -3.04 -9.98 3.12
CA LEU A 102 -2.35 -8.69 3.16
C LEU A 102 -3.16 -7.63 2.42
N THR A 103 -3.01 -6.37 2.84
CA THR A 103 -3.45 -5.19 2.08
C THR A 103 -2.22 -4.39 1.68
N ALA A 104 -2.13 -4.00 0.40
CA ALA A 104 -0.96 -3.33 -0.16
C ALA A 104 -1.33 -1.97 -0.75
N VAL A 105 -0.53 -0.93 -0.48
CA VAL A 105 -0.72 0.44 -0.97
C VAL A 105 0.58 0.94 -1.60
N LEU A 106 0.49 1.46 -2.82
CA LEU A 106 1.61 2.06 -3.54
C LEU A 106 1.78 3.53 -3.15
N HIS A 107 2.97 3.89 -2.72
CA HIS A 107 3.42 5.26 -2.59
C HIS A 107 4.52 5.52 -3.63
N THR A 108 4.40 6.63 -4.37
CA THR A 108 5.36 6.98 -5.45
C THR A 108 6.33 8.08 -5.06
N TRP A 109 6.16 8.69 -3.89
CA TRP A 109 6.95 9.83 -3.42
C TRP A 109 7.47 9.58 -2.00
N GLY A 110 8.71 9.99 -1.75
CA GLY A 110 9.29 10.05 -0.41
C GLY A 110 8.89 11.33 0.33
N SER A 111 9.25 11.44 1.61
CA SER A 111 8.97 12.62 2.44
C SER A 111 9.56 13.92 1.89
N ALA A 112 10.68 13.84 1.17
CA ALA A 112 11.32 14.96 0.49
C ALA A 112 10.69 15.29 -0.89
N MET A 113 9.54 14.71 -1.23
CA MET A 113 8.88 14.84 -2.54
C MET A 113 9.79 14.43 -3.72
N THR A 114 10.68 13.47 -3.48
CA THR A 114 11.46 12.79 -4.53
C THR A 114 10.74 11.53 -4.97
N HIS A 115 10.90 11.15 -6.24
CA HIS A 115 10.32 9.90 -6.75
C HIS A 115 10.96 8.71 -6.03
N HIS A 116 10.10 7.94 -5.37
CA HIS A 116 10.52 6.87 -4.49
C HIS A 116 9.41 5.82 -4.44
N PRO A 117 9.23 5.00 -5.49
CA PRO A 117 8.18 3.99 -5.53
C PRO A 117 8.44 2.89 -4.50
N HIS A 118 7.48 2.75 -3.58
CA HIS A 118 7.47 1.71 -2.56
C HIS A 118 6.04 1.24 -2.29
N VAL A 119 5.91 -0.02 -1.88
CA VAL A 119 4.63 -0.59 -1.46
C VAL A 119 4.66 -0.80 0.04
N HIS A 120 3.68 -0.23 0.72
CA HIS A 120 3.37 -0.51 2.11
C HIS A 120 2.37 -1.66 2.18
N MET A 121 2.66 -2.65 3.00
CA MET A 121 1.75 -3.75 3.29
C MET A 121 1.37 -3.75 4.75
N ILE A 122 0.08 -3.94 5.00
CA ILE A 122 -0.46 -4.25 6.31
C ILE A 122 -0.82 -5.73 6.32
N VAL A 123 -0.20 -6.48 7.23
CA VAL A 123 -0.30 -7.94 7.30
C VAL A 123 -0.78 -8.35 8.69
N PRO A 124 -1.87 -9.13 8.83
CA PRO A 124 -2.27 -9.71 10.11
C PRO A 124 -1.15 -10.58 10.67
N GLY A 125 -1.00 -10.61 11.99
CA GLY A 125 0.04 -11.32 12.73
C GLY A 125 -0.19 -12.83 12.82
N GLY A 126 -0.45 -13.44 11.67
CA GLY A 126 -0.73 -14.86 11.51
C GLY A 126 -1.55 -15.12 10.25
N GLY A 127 -1.90 -16.37 10.07
CA GLY A 127 -2.75 -16.82 8.97
C GLY A 127 -3.39 -18.16 9.26
N LEU A 128 -4.14 -18.67 8.29
CA LEU A 128 -4.72 -20.01 8.39
C LEU A 128 -3.64 -21.07 8.19
N SER A 129 -3.78 -22.22 8.86
CA SER A 129 -2.98 -23.40 8.55
C SER A 129 -3.17 -23.83 7.09
N PRO A 130 -2.25 -24.62 6.51
CA PRO A 130 -2.34 -25.04 5.11
C PRO A 130 -3.67 -25.73 4.76
N ASP A 131 -4.20 -26.53 5.70
CA ASP A 131 -5.50 -27.21 5.63
C ASP A 131 -6.69 -26.32 5.98
N GLY A 132 -6.46 -25.08 6.43
CA GLY A 132 -7.49 -24.10 6.75
C GLY A 132 -8.22 -24.30 8.08
N THR A 133 -7.82 -25.29 8.89
CA THR A 133 -8.57 -25.71 10.09
C THR A 133 -8.29 -24.88 11.34
N ARG A 134 -7.14 -24.19 11.39
CA ARG A 134 -6.73 -23.42 12.58
C ARG A 134 -5.95 -22.17 12.23
N TRP A 135 -5.90 -21.22 13.16
CA TRP A 135 -5.02 -20.07 13.08
C TRP A 135 -3.58 -20.43 13.51
N ILE A 136 -2.61 -19.90 12.78
CA ILE A 136 -1.18 -19.94 13.10
C ILE A 136 -0.74 -18.50 13.35
N ALA A 137 -0.50 -18.17 14.61
CA ALA A 137 -0.05 -16.84 15.00
C ALA A 137 1.46 -16.67 14.74
N CYS A 138 1.85 -15.44 14.40
CA CYS A 138 3.24 -15.03 14.42
C CYS A 138 3.81 -15.03 15.85
N ARG A 139 5.14 -15.03 15.94
CA ARG A 139 5.81 -14.78 17.22
C ARG A 139 5.62 -13.31 17.62
N PRO A 140 5.61 -12.99 18.93
CA PRO A 140 5.53 -11.60 19.38
C PRO A 140 6.59 -10.72 18.71
N ASN A 141 6.16 -9.59 18.14
CA ASN A 141 7.02 -8.60 17.47
C ASN A 141 7.90 -9.17 16.34
N PHE A 142 7.57 -10.33 15.78
CA PHE A 142 8.33 -10.95 14.72
C PHE A 142 7.42 -11.58 13.67
N PHE A 143 7.54 -11.11 12.43
CA PHE A 143 6.82 -11.65 11.30
C PHE A 143 7.66 -12.64 10.49
N LEU A 144 8.58 -12.13 9.66
CA LEU A 144 9.44 -12.94 8.79
C LEU A 144 10.87 -12.37 8.76
N PRO A 145 11.89 -13.20 8.46
CA PRO A 145 13.28 -12.73 8.40
C PRO A 145 13.50 -11.74 7.24
N VAL A 146 13.82 -10.47 7.57
CA VAL A 146 14.01 -9.40 6.57
C VAL A 146 15.06 -9.75 5.51
N ARG A 147 16.16 -10.40 5.89
CA ARG A 147 17.23 -10.77 4.95
C ARG A 147 16.76 -11.76 3.88
N ILE A 148 15.79 -12.62 4.21
CA ILE A 148 15.23 -13.60 3.27
C ILE A 148 14.19 -12.91 2.39
N LEU A 149 13.32 -12.08 2.97
CA LEU A 149 12.40 -11.22 2.22
C LEU A 149 13.14 -10.39 1.18
N SER A 150 14.20 -9.67 1.56
CA SER A 150 14.96 -8.81 0.64
C SER A 150 15.60 -9.60 -0.51
N LYS A 151 16.14 -10.79 -0.25
CA LYS A 151 16.76 -11.63 -1.27
C LYS A 151 15.73 -12.16 -2.27
N LEU A 152 14.60 -12.68 -1.76
CA LEU A 152 13.54 -13.20 -2.61
C LEU A 152 12.88 -12.08 -3.43
N PHE A 153 12.56 -10.94 -2.79
CA PHE A 153 12.02 -9.77 -3.48
C PHE A 153 12.94 -9.28 -4.59
N ARG A 154 14.25 -9.14 -4.30
CA ARG A 154 15.24 -8.73 -5.31
C ARG A 154 15.25 -9.70 -6.49
N ARG A 155 15.23 -11.01 -6.25
CA ARG A 155 15.17 -11.99 -7.33
C ARG A 155 13.89 -11.82 -8.15
N LEU A 156 12.74 -11.81 -7.49
CA LEU A 156 11.44 -11.73 -8.17
C LEU A 156 11.27 -10.46 -8.99
N ILE A 157 11.72 -9.31 -8.49
CA ILE A 157 11.60 -8.06 -9.25
C ILE A 157 12.51 -8.08 -10.49
N LEU A 158 13.75 -8.61 -10.37
CA LEU A 158 14.67 -8.73 -11.49
C LEU A 158 14.17 -9.72 -12.53
N ASP A 159 13.71 -10.90 -12.11
CA ASP A 159 13.16 -11.93 -13.02
C ASP A 159 11.94 -11.39 -13.79
N LYS A 160 11.04 -10.66 -13.11
CA LYS A 160 9.87 -10.05 -13.73
C LYS A 160 10.24 -8.91 -14.68
N LEU A 161 11.21 -8.07 -14.31
CA LEU A 161 11.71 -6.99 -15.16
C LEU A 161 12.38 -7.55 -16.43
N ALA A 162 13.22 -8.58 -16.30
CA ALA A 162 13.83 -9.26 -17.43
C ALA A 162 12.78 -9.89 -18.36
N THR A 163 11.74 -10.50 -17.79
CA THR A 163 10.61 -11.03 -18.56
C THR A 163 9.88 -9.93 -19.32
N ALA A 164 9.61 -8.79 -18.67
CA ALA A 164 8.95 -7.64 -19.29
C ALA A 164 9.82 -6.98 -20.38
N HIS A 165 11.13 -6.93 -20.18
CA HIS A 165 12.10 -6.47 -21.17
C HIS A 165 12.08 -7.37 -22.42
N ALA A 166 12.24 -8.69 -22.23
CA ALA A 166 12.25 -9.65 -23.32
C ALA A 166 10.95 -9.67 -24.12
N ALA A 167 9.82 -9.34 -23.48
CA ALA A 167 8.51 -9.19 -24.12
C ALA A 167 8.31 -7.83 -24.83
N GLY A 168 9.28 -6.91 -24.77
CA GLY A 168 9.18 -5.57 -25.36
C GLY A 168 8.18 -4.65 -24.66
N HIS A 169 7.84 -4.93 -23.39
CA HIS A 169 6.88 -4.13 -22.63
C HIS A 169 7.50 -2.90 -21.96
N LEU A 170 8.83 -2.81 -21.94
CA LEU A 170 9.56 -1.67 -21.37
C LEU A 170 9.99 -0.71 -22.48
N ARG A 171 9.83 0.59 -22.20
CA ARG A 171 10.24 1.70 -23.05
C ARG A 171 11.39 2.44 -22.39
N PHE A 172 12.39 2.77 -23.19
CA PHE A 172 13.63 3.38 -22.75
C PHE A 172 13.90 4.68 -23.50
N PHE A 173 14.32 5.72 -22.78
CA PHE A 173 14.55 7.05 -23.32
C PHE A 173 15.72 7.72 -22.61
N GLY A 174 16.33 8.73 -23.25
CA GLY A 174 17.37 9.55 -22.66
C GLY A 174 18.58 8.72 -22.20
N ALA A 175 18.95 8.85 -20.93
CA ALA A 175 20.08 8.15 -20.33
C ALA A 175 19.91 6.62 -20.23
N HIS A 176 18.74 6.09 -20.57
CA HIS A 176 18.43 4.66 -20.50
C HIS A 176 18.27 4.00 -21.88
N THR A 177 18.47 4.72 -22.98
CA THR A 177 18.22 4.18 -24.33
C THR A 177 19.02 2.92 -24.66
N ASP A 178 20.21 2.79 -24.09
CA ASP A 178 21.07 1.59 -24.19
C ASP A 178 20.40 0.34 -23.58
N LEU A 179 19.60 0.49 -22.52
CA LEU A 179 18.87 -0.59 -21.86
C LEU A 179 17.79 -1.24 -22.73
N ALA A 180 17.51 -0.70 -23.93
CA ALA A 180 16.69 -1.40 -24.92
C ALA A 180 17.39 -2.65 -25.47
N ASP A 181 18.73 -2.69 -25.47
CA ASP A 181 19.51 -3.85 -25.85
C ASP A 181 19.56 -4.89 -24.71
N ALA A 182 19.35 -6.16 -25.03
CA ALA A 182 19.27 -7.24 -24.05
C ALA A 182 20.60 -7.57 -23.35
N LYS A 183 21.75 -7.16 -23.90
CA LYS A 183 23.05 -7.34 -23.24
C LYS A 183 23.37 -6.20 -22.27
N ALA A 184 22.78 -5.02 -22.50
CA ALA A 184 22.95 -3.85 -21.65
C ALA A 184 21.98 -3.85 -20.45
N PHE A 185 20.79 -4.43 -20.63
CA PHE A 185 19.77 -4.58 -19.59
C PHE A 185 20.17 -5.57 -18.48
#